data_AF-A0A928XR05-F1
#
_entry.id   AF-A0A928XR05-F1
#
_cell.length_a   1.000
_cell.length_b   1.000
_cell.length_c   1.000
_cell.angle_alpha   90.00
_cell.angle_beta   90.00
_cell.angle_gamma   90.00
#
_symmetry.space_group_name_H-M   'P 1'
#
loop_
_entity.id
_entity.type
_entity.pdbx_description
1 polymer ?
#
loop_
_entity_poly.entity_id
_entity_poly.type
_entity_poly.pdbx_seq_one_letter_code
_entity_poly.pdbx_strand_id
1 'polypeptide(L)'
;MRPWANTTITCTATLALALLACKKESAPSPAATETKPVATAAATAPGPEATGAASTGAAKGPSFKVSEVPDIPSEKSNPPQGTEWDQGVAVNTQGANSRAKRCSMHVLREWLRIYCSGKITGYEKKEDFGELQHDYFEQIVQGKYASFVIRLKKGKNQKIRICREGDRASLFVSWPPSTDKPKNIALGQGPECDGSDWGAGYGKAGGQAMKAGPAAGADGPDLAALKAADDAAAKECKGGNTDACWFYCGAASCN
;
A
#
# COMPACT_ATOMS: atom_id res chain seq x y z
N MET A 1 -16.41 -13.65 -43.86
CA MET A 1 -17.53 -13.50 -42.92
C MET A 1 -17.87 -14.88 -42.38
N ARG A 2 -17.58 -15.18 -41.12
CA ARG A 2 -17.94 -16.45 -40.47
C ARG A 2 -18.81 -16.14 -39.25
N PRO A 3 -20.03 -16.69 -39.12
CA PRO A 3 -20.85 -16.48 -37.94
C PRO A 3 -20.33 -17.38 -36.80
N TRP A 4 -20.11 -16.80 -35.63
CA TRP A 4 -19.89 -17.56 -34.39
C TRP A 4 -21.25 -17.76 -33.70
N ALA A 5 -21.58 -19.02 -33.44
CA ALA A 5 -22.80 -19.43 -32.77
C ALA A 5 -22.65 -19.25 -31.25
N ASN A 6 -23.64 -18.61 -30.62
CA ASN A 6 -23.76 -18.48 -29.18
C ASN A 6 -24.28 -19.81 -28.59
N THR A 7 -23.48 -20.47 -27.76
CA THR A 7 -23.89 -21.63 -26.96
C THR A 7 -24.23 -21.16 -25.56
N THR A 8 -25.53 -21.14 -25.23
CA THR A 8 -26.05 -20.88 -23.89
C THR A 8 -25.91 -22.14 -23.05
N ILE A 9 -25.09 -22.11 -21.99
CA ILE A 9 -24.96 -23.21 -21.02
C ILE A 9 -25.80 -22.84 -19.80
N THR A 10 -26.92 -23.53 -19.63
CA THR A 10 -27.80 -23.46 -18.48
C THR A 10 -27.28 -24.45 -17.42
N CYS A 11 -26.70 -23.96 -16.32
CA CYS A 11 -26.31 -24.79 -15.19
C CYS A 11 -27.42 -24.78 -14.11
N THR A 12 -28.27 -25.79 -14.16
CA THR A 12 -29.09 -26.25 -13.03
C THR A 12 -28.20 -27.03 -12.07
N ALA A 13 -28.05 -26.58 -10.82
CA ALA A 13 -27.41 -27.36 -9.76
C ALA A 13 -28.09 -27.14 -8.40
N THR A 14 -29.08 -28.02 -8.20
CA THR A 14 -29.52 -28.71 -6.98
C THR A 14 -28.95 -28.26 -5.63
N LEU A 15 -29.86 -27.73 -4.81
CA LEU A 15 -29.77 -27.59 -3.36
C LEU A 15 -29.71 -29.00 -2.72
N ALA A 16 -28.61 -29.36 -2.07
CA ALA A 16 -28.53 -30.56 -1.23
C ALA A 16 -28.11 -30.16 0.20
N LEU A 17 -29.11 -30.24 1.07
CA LEU A 17 -29.07 -30.04 2.50
C LEU A 17 -28.30 -31.20 3.16
N ALA A 18 -27.16 -30.94 3.79
CA ALA A 18 -26.47 -31.92 4.64
C ALA A 18 -26.27 -31.32 6.04
N LEU A 19 -27.21 -31.68 6.92
CA LEU A 19 -27.06 -31.71 8.37
C LEU A 19 -26.03 -32.78 8.75
N LEU A 20 -25.58 -32.74 10.02
CA LEU A 20 -24.77 -33.72 10.77
C LEU A 20 -23.26 -33.44 10.88
N ALA A 21 -22.86 -32.92 12.06
CA ALA A 21 -22.12 -33.68 13.09
C ALA A 21 -21.22 -32.74 13.92
N CYS A 22 -21.75 -32.21 15.02
CA CYS A 22 -20.94 -31.73 16.14
C CYS A 22 -20.10 -32.90 16.68
N LYS A 23 -18.79 -32.88 16.46
CA LYS A 23 -17.85 -33.75 17.16
C LYS A 23 -17.07 -32.90 18.15
N LYS A 24 -17.46 -33.08 19.42
CA LYS A 24 -16.84 -32.51 20.62
C LYS A 24 -15.51 -33.22 20.83
N GLU A 25 -14.42 -32.64 20.33
CA GLU A 25 -13.07 -33.16 20.54
C GLU A 25 -12.47 -32.50 21.79
N SER A 26 -12.14 -33.35 22.76
CA SER A 26 -11.60 -33.00 24.07
C SER A 26 -10.24 -32.32 24.00
N ALA A 27 -10.08 -31.26 24.80
CA ALA A 27 -8.83 -30.56 25.02
C ALA A 27 -7.80 -31.44 25.76
N PRO A 28 -6.55 -31.53 25.29
CA PRO A 28 -5.43 -31.96 26.11
C PRO A 28 -4.88 -30.81 26.96
N SER A 29 -4.69 -31.15 28.24
CA SER A 29 -4.13 -30.36 29.34
C SER A 29 -2.74 -29.77 29.03
N PRO A 30 -2.45 -28.51 29.41
CA PRO A 30 -1.10 -27.95 29.30
C PRO A 30 -0.19 -28.55 30.38
N ALA A 31 0.83 -29.28 29.94
CA ALA A 31 1.98 -29.62 30.78
C ALA A 31 2.83 -28.36 31.01
N ALA A 32 3.11 -28.08 32.28
CA ALA A 32 3.96 -26.99 32.73
C ALA A 32 5.40 -27.20 32.21
N THR A 33 5.90 -26.24 31.43
CA THR A 33 7.32 -26.19 31.07
C THR A 33 8.05 -25.28 32.06
N GLU A 34 8.94 -25.93 32.80
CA GLU A 34 9.88 -25.43 33.77
C GLU A 34 10.75 -24.29 33.20
N THR A 35 10.68 -23.12 33.86
CA THR A 35 11.48 -21.94 33.56
C THR A 35 12.93 -22.14 34.00
N LYS A 36 13.85 -22.26 33.04
CA LYS A 36 15.29 -22.21 33.29
C LYS A 36 15.76 -20.75 33.40
N PRO A 37 16.42 -20.33 34.50
CA PRO A 37 16.92 -18.97 34.64
C PRO A 37 18.16 -18.78 33.75
N VAL A 38 18.12 -17.82 32.82
CA VAL A 38 19.29 -17.42 32.04
C VAL A 38 19.73 -16.02 32.45
N ALA A 39 20.90 -16.04 33.09
CA ALA A 39 21.91 -15.02 33.32
C ALA A 39 21.61 -13.57 32.88
N THR A 40 21.62 -12.70 33.89
CA THR A 40 21.85 -11.25 33.82
C THR A 40 23.12 -10.93 33.01
N ALA A 41 22.95 -10.34 31.83
CA ALA A 41 24.06 -9.77 31.06
C ALA A 41 24.44 -8.38 31.61
N ALA A 42 25.75 -8.16 31.68
CA ALA A 42 26.41 -7.02 32.29
C ALA A 42 26.07 -5.68 31.64
N ALA A 43 26.02 -4.64 32.48
CA ALA A 43 25.90 -3.25 32.09
C ALA A 43 27.14 -2.80 31.31
N THR A 44 26.96 -2.50 30.03
CA THR A 44 27.98 -1.86 29.20
C THR A 44 27.94 -0.35 29.43
N ALA A 45 29.11 0.23 29.72
CA ALA A 45 29.33 1.62 30.06
C ALA A 45 28.88 2.62 28.95
N PRO A 46 28.46 3.85 29.32
CA PRO A 46 28.15 4.91 28.36
C PRO A 46 29.43 5.43 27.68
N GLY A 47 29.47 5.31 26.34
CA GLY A 47 30.48 5.93 25.50
C GLY A 47 30.17 7.41 25.20
N PRO A 48 31.20 8.22 24.86
CA PRO A 48 31.13 9.68 24.83
C PRO A 48 30.21 10.23 23.73
N GLU A 49 29.47 11.29 24.07
CA GLU A 49 28.65 12.11 23.17
C GLU A 49 29.48 12.67 22.01
N ALA A 50 29.15 12.24 20.79
CA ALA A 50 29.61 12.89 19.58
C ALA A 50 28.73 14.12 19.30
N THR A 51 29.27 15.31 19.57
CA THR A 51 28.68 16.60 19.19
C THR A 51 28.74 16.77 17.66
N GLY A 52 27.70 16.31 16.98
CA GLY A 52 27.53 16.47 15.53
C GLY A 52 27.00 17.87 15.18
N ALA A 53 27.80 18.64 14.45
CA ALA A 53 27.44 19.97 13.96
C ALA A 53 26.20 19.91 13.05
N ALA A 54 25.20 20.76 13.36
CA ALA A 54 24.01 20.94 12.56
C ALA A 54 24.34 21.62 11.22
N SER A 55 24.45 20.83 10.15
CA SER A 55 24.47 21.36 8.79
C SER A 55 23.07 21.87 8.42
N THR A 56 22.92 23.20 8.41
CA THR A 56 21.82 23.92 7.77
C THR A 56 21.94 23.81 6.25
N GLY A 57 21.61 22.64 5.71
CA GLY A 57 21.44 22.43 4.28
C GLY A 57 20.09 22.97 3.85
N ALA A 58 20.09 24.08 3.10
CA ALA A 58 18.89 24.58 2.44
C ALA A 58 18.31 23.47 1.55
N ALA A 59 17.14 22.95 1.94
CA ALA A 59 16.44 21.89 1.24
C ALA A 59 16.03 22.39 -0.16
N LYS A 60 16.89 22.13 -1.14
CA LYS A 60 16.60 22.33 -2.55
C LYS A 60 15.42 21.40 -2.87
N GLY A 61 14.23 21.97 -3.03
CA GLY A 61 13.00 21.21 -3.27
C GLY A 61 13.23 20.21 -4.41
N PRO A 62 12.81 18.93 -4.25
CA PRO A 62 13.08 17.90 -5.23
C PRO A 62 12.45 18.28 -6.56
N SER A 63 13.29 18.59 -7.56
CA SER A 63 12.84 18.74 -8.93
C SER A 63 12.41 17.37 -9.43
N PHE A 64 11.09 17.14 -9.49
CA PHE A 64 10.51 15.91 -10.03
C PHE A 64 10.81 15.84 -11.53
N LYS A 65 11.92 15.18 -11.90
CA LYS A 65 12.01 14.61 -13.24
C LYS A 65 10.94 13.53 -13.32
N VAL A 66 10.33 13.33 -14.49
CA VAL A 66 9.49 12.15 -14.73
C VAL A 66 10.42 10.95 -14.53
N SER A 67 10.42 10.43 -13.31
CA SER A 67 11.47 9.55 -12.84
C SER A 67 11.37 8.24 -13.59
N GLU A 68 12.47 7.87 -14.23
CA GLU A 68 12.68 6.51 -14.67
C GLU A 68 12.38 5.57 -13.50
N VAL A 69 11.68 4.47 -13.78
CA VAL A 69 11.38 3.46 -12.76
C VAL A 69 12.71 2.95 -12.21
N PRO A 70 12.96 3.00 -10.88
CA PRO A 70 14.21 2.55 -10.31
C PRO A 70 14.42 1.05 -10.58
N ASP A 71 15.67 0.61 -10.57
CA ASP A 71 15.98 -0.81 -10.68
C ASP A 71 15.44 -1.55 -9.45
N ILE A 72 14.64 -2.58 -9.71
CA ILE A 72 13.99 -3.38 -8.67
C ILE A 72 14.71 -4.72 -8.57
N PRO A 73 15.32 -5.05 -7.41
CA PRO A 73 15.94 -6.36 -7.22
C PRO A 73 14.90 -7.48 -7.30
N SER A 74 15.30 -8.63 -7.85
CA SER A 74 14.46 -9.84 -7.91
C SER A 74 14.45 -10.61 -6.60
N GLU A 75 15.48 -10.43 -5.77
CA GLU A 75 15.61 -11.07 -4.48
C GLU A 75 14.52 -10.60 -3.51
N LYS A 76 14.04 -11.51 -2.66
CA LYS A 76 13.05 -11.19 -1.63
C LYS A 76 13.72 -10.53 -0.43
N SER A 77 13.27 -9.34 -0.09
CA SER A 77 13.62 -8.60 1.11
C SER A 77 12.45 -8.52 2.09
N ASN A 78 12.76 -8.16 3.33
CA ASN A 78 11.73 -7.77 4.30
C ASN A 78 11.03 -6.47 3.84
N PRO A 79 9.75 -6.28 4.16
CA PRO A 79 9.01 -5.04 3.86
C PRO A 79 9.67 -3.86 4.61
N PRO A 80 9.89 -2.70 3.94
CA PRO A 80 10.43 -1.53 4.61
C PRO A 80 9.45 -0.94 5.63
N GLN A 81 9.99 -0.41 6.73
CA GLN A 81 9.25 0.14 7.86
C GLN A 81 9.64 1.60 8.14
N GLY A 82 8.70 2.36 8.70
CA GLY A 82 8.93 3.71 9.23
C GLY A 82 9.72 4.62 8.29
N THR A 83 10.85 5.12 8.78
CA THR A 83 11.74 6.09 8.10
C THR A 83 12.58 5.45 6.99
N GLU A 84 12.57 4.13 6.80
CA GLU A 84 13.23 3.52 5.63
C GLU A 84 12.64 4.08 4.33
N TRP A 85 11.33 4.40 4.34
CA TRP A 85 10.62 4.98 3.20
C TRP A 85 11.13 6.37 2.78
N ASP A 86 11.88 7.07 3.63
CA ASP A 86 12.49 8.35 3.30
C ASP A 86 13.60 8.19 2.23
N GLN A 87 14.14 6.98 2.09
CA GLN A 87 15.09 6.60 1.04
C GLN A 87 14.39 6.15 -0.25
N GLY A 88 13.07 5.99 -0.22
CA GLY A 88 12.26 5.55 -1.34
C GLY A 88 12.24 6.59 -2.46
N VAL A 89 12.32 6.12 -3.70
CA VAL A 89 12.22 6.98 -4.89
C VAL A 89 10.74 7.28 -5.13
N ALA A 90 10.36 8.55 -5.19
CA ALA A 90 9.02 8.94 -5.60
C ALA A 90 8.80 8.59 -7.09
N VAL A 91 7.77 7.82 -7.40
CA VAL A 91 7.50 7.36 -8.78
C VAL A 91 6.09 7.72 -9.23
N ASN A 92 5.95 8.11 -10.50
CA ASN A 92 4.69 8.12 -11.24
C ASN A 92 4.98 8.22 -12.75
N THR A 93 4.83 7.12 -13.48
CA THR A 93 5.22 7.06 -14.90
C THR A 93 4.27 7.82 -15.83
N GLN A 94 3.07 8.22 -15.36
CA GLN A 94 2.15 9.07 -16.12
C GLN A 94 2.45 10.57 -15.99
N GLY A 95 3.54 10.95 -15.33
CA GLY A 95 3.92 12.33 -15.08
C GLY A 95 3.34 12.88 -13.78
N ALA A 96 3.94 13.96 -13.28
CA ALA A 96 3.62 14.52 -11.96
C ALA A 96 2.17 14.99 -11.84
N ASN A 97 1.63 15.61 -12.90
CA ASN A 97 0.28 16.17 -12.93
C ASN A 97 -0.84 15.11 -13.03
N SER A 98 -0.48 13.88 -13.39
CA SER A 98 -1.44 12.77 -13.50
C SER A 98 -1.68 12.09 -12.15
N ARG A 99 -0.90 12.45 -11.11
CA ARG A 99 -1.03 11.85 -9.78
C ARG A 99 -2.34 12.26 -9.13
N ALA A 100 -3.06 11.29 -8.56
CA ALA A 100 -4.20 11.59 -7.72
C ALA A 100 -3.81 12.56 -6.57
N LYS A 101 -4.61 13.61 -6.36
CA LYS A 101 -4.39 14.60 -5.30
C LYS A 101 -4.28 13.90 -3.95
N ARG A 102 -3.49 14.44 -3.00
CA ARG A 102 -3.33 13.89 -1.63
C ARG A 102 -2.88 12.42 -1.59
N CYS A 103 -2.21 11.96 -2.64
CA CYS A 103 -1.59 10.66 -2.66
C CYS A 103 -0.09 10.78 -2.97
N SER A 104 0.68 9.88 -2.38
CA SER A 104 2.11 9.71 -2.62
C SER A 104 2.41 8.26 -2.95
N MET A 105 3.46 8.04 -3.73
CA MET A 105 3.88 6.72 -4.17
C MET A 105 5.40 6.67 -4.18
N HIS A 106 5.96 5.73 -3.41
CA HIS A 106 7.40 5.55 -3.26
C HIS A 106 7.77 4.10 -3.53
N VAL A 107 8.87 3.90 -4.26
CA VAL A 107 9.46 2.58 -4.48
C VAL A 107 10.76 2.49 -3.68
N LEU A 108 10.89 1.42 -2.91
CA LEU A 108 12.11 1.09 -2.18
C LEU A 108 12.36 -0.40 -2.33
N ARG A 109 13.47 -0.75 -2.99
CA ARG A 109 13.77 -2.13 -3.42
C ARG A 109 12.59 -2.67 -4.25
N GLU A 110 12.05 -3.83 -3.93
CA GLU A 110 10.87 -4.41 -4.57
C GLU A 110 9.54 -4.02 -3.95
N TRP A 111 9.52 -3.06 -3.03
CA TRP A 111 8.31 -2.65 -2.34
C TRP A 111 7.81 -1.29 -2.83
N LEU A 112 6.52 -1.21 -3.08
CA LEU A 112 5.78 -0.01 -3.45
C LEU A 112 4.90 0.43 -2.28
N ARG A 113 5.15 1.61 -1.72
CA ARG A 113 4.25 2.25 -0.75
C ARG A 113 3.36 3.25 -1.46
N ILE A 114 2.06 3.11 -1.25
CA ILE A 114 1.03 4.06 -1.66
C ILE A 114 0.40 4.60 -0.40
N TYR A 115 0.41 5.92 -0.26
CA TYR A 115 -0.24 6.58 0.86
C TYR A 115 -1.16 7.67 0.34
N CYS A 116 -2.45 7.55 0.65
CA CYS A 116 -3.48 8.51 0.29
C CYS A 116 -4.15 9.04 1.56
N SER A 117 -4.23 10.36 1.69
CA SER A 117 -4.95 11.02 2.78
C SER A 117 -6.28 11.64 2.32
N GLY A 118 -7.12 12.00 3.28
CA GLY A 118 -8.42 12.62 3.09
C GLY A 118 -9.57 11.70 3.49
N LYS A 119 -10.78 12.00 3.01
CA LYS A 119 -11.98 11.23 3.34
C LYS A 119 -12.01 9.90 2.58
N ILE A 120 -11.19 8.95 3.02
CA ILE A 120 -11.13 7.61 2.44
C ILE A 120 -12.39 6.84 2.82
N THR A 121 -13.07 6.27 1.83
CA THR A 121 -14.26 5.43 2.05
C THR A 121 -13.91 3.94 1.97
N GLY A 122 -12.84 3.57 1.26
CA GLY A 122 -12.38 2.19 1.15
C GLY A 122 -11.51 1.96 -0.08
N TYR A 123 -11.59 0.75 -0.64
CA TYR A 123 -10.96 0.40 -1.91
C TYR A 123 -11.82 -0.58 -2.70
N GLU A 124 -11.55 -0.67 -4.00
CA GLU A 124 -12.22 -1.60 -4.92
C GLU A 124 -11.20 -2.28 -5.85
N LYS A 125 -11.57 -3.46 -6.35
CA LYS A 125 -10.92 -4.18 -7.47
C LYS A 125 -9.40 -4.38 -7.28
N LYS A 126 -8.98 -4.87 -6.11
CA LYS A 126 -7.58 -5.26 -5.84
C LYS A 126 -7.22 -6.52 -6.64
N GLU A 127 -6.22 -6.42 -7.52
CA GLU A 127 -5.80 -7.50 -8.45
C GLU A 127 -4.29 -7.76 -8.36
N ASP A 128 -3.88 -9.03 -8.36
CA ASP A 128 -2.48 -9.49 -8.45
C ASP A 128 -1.53 -9.05 -7.31
N PHE A 129 -2.06 -8.74 -6.12
CA PHE A 129 -1.23 -8.32 -4.97
C PHE A 129 -0.51 -9.49 -4.28
N GLY A 130 -0.94 -10.73 -4.52
CA GLY A 130 -0.41 -11.92 -3.84
C GLY A 130 -1.08 -12.18 -2.49
N GLU A 131 -0.34 -12.73 -1.53
CA GLU A 131 -0.85 -13.05 -0.18
C GLU A 131 -0.74 -11.86 0.79
N LEU A 132 -1.80 -11.66 1.59
CA LEU A 132 -1.84 -10.66 2.66
C LEU A 132 -0.80 -11.01 3.74
N GLN A 133 -0.12 -10.00 4.29
CA GLN A 133 0.99 -10.14 5.25
C GLN A 133 2.27 -10.79 4.70
N HIS A 134 2.31 -11.16 3.41
CA HIS A 134 3.48 -11.75 2.78
C HIS A 134 3.96 -10.97 1.55
N ASP A 135 3.03 -10.71 0.63
CA ASP A 135 3.30 -9.95 -0.59
C ASP A 135 2.72 -8.53 -0.54
N TYR A 136 1.74 -8.30 0.32
CA TYR A 136 1.23 -6.96 0.54
C TYR A 136 0.66 -6.78 1.94
N PHE A 137 0.54 -5.52 2.29
CA PHE A 137 -0.05 -5.06 3.54
C PHE A 137 -0.94 -3.86 3.26
N GLU A 138 -2.01 -3.75 4.04
CA GLU A 138 -2.98 -2.67 3.90
C GLU A 138 -3.36 -2.12 5.26
N GLN A 139 -3.54 -0.81 5.31
CA GLN A 139 -4.09 -0.12 6.46
C GLN A 139 -5.03 0.98 5.98
N ILE A 140 -6.26 0.94 6.47
CA ILE A 140 -7.30 1.86 6.06
C ILE A 140 -7.97 2.40 7.31
N VAL A 141 -7.90 3.71 7.47
CA VAL A 141 -8.64 4.42 8.50
C VAL A 141 -9.69 5.25 7.78
N GLN A 142 -10.92 4.75 7.78
CA GLN A 142 -12.04 5.41 7.11
C GLN A 142 -12.17 6.87 7.56
N GLY A 143 -12.40 7.75 6.59
CA GLY A 143 -12.45 9.19 6.79
C GLY A 143 -11.09 9.89 6.95
N LYS A 144 -9.96 9.16 7.01
CA LYS A 144 -8.62 9.73 7.26
C LYS A 144 -7.56 9.39 6.20
N TYR A 145 -7.20 8.12 6.04
CA TYR A 145 -6.13 7.70 5.12
C TYR A 145 -6.20 6.22 4.74
N ALA A 146 -5.51 5.89 3.65
CA ALA A 146 -5.23 4.53 3.21
C ALA A 146 -3.74 4.40 2.89
N SER A 147 -3.12 3.34 3.38
CA SER A 147 -1.74 2.97 3.13
C SER A 147 -1.70 1.55 2.59
N PHE A 148 -1.02 1.35 1.47
CA PHE A 148 -0.74 0.03 0.89
C PHE A 148 0.76 -0.12 0.72
N VAL A 149 1.31 -1.23 1.17
CA VAL A 149 2.70 -1.63 0.91
C VAL A 149 2.65 -2.92 0.11
N ILE A 150 3.11 -2.89 -1.13
CA ILE A 150 2.89 -3.96 -2.12
C ILE A 150 4.23 -4.40 -2.68
N ARG A 151 4.48 -5.70 -2.73
CA ARG A 151 5.64 -6.29 -3.39
C ARG A 151 5.45 -6.32 -4.89
N LEU A 152 6.33 -5.63 -5.61
CA LEU A 152 6.40 -5.63 -7.07
C LEU A 152 7.03 -6.95 -7.54
N LYS A 153 6.43 -7.58 -8.54
CA LYS A 153 6.91 -8.85 -9.11
C LYS A 153 6.90 -8.81 -10.64
N LYS A 154 7.97 -9.32 -11.25
CA LYS A 154 8.06 -9.52 -12.70
C LYS A 154 6.94 -10.44 -13.18
N GLY A 155 6.32 -10.06 -14.31
CA GLY A 155 5.19 -10.79 -14.90
C GLY A 155 3.82 -10.49 -14.27
N LYS A 156 3.70 -9.53 -13.34
CA LYS A 156 2.43 -9.18 -12.67
C LYS A 156 1.91 -7.81 -13.10
N ASN A 157 0.58 -7.67 -13.09
CA ASN A 157 -0.11 -6.41 -13.35
C ASN A 157 -0.98 -6.05 -12.14
N GLN A 158 -0.44 -5.27 -11.23
CA GLN A 158 -1.13 -4.94 -9.98
C GLN A 158 -2.04 -3.73 -10.17
N LYS A 159 -3.27 -3.84 -9.68
CA LYS A 159 -4.25 -2.75 -9.75
C LYS A 159 -5.04 -2.64 -8.45
N ILE A 160 -5.39 -1.41 -8.09
CA ILE A 160 -6.33 -1.11 -7.00
C ILE A 160 -6.97 0.25 -7.23
N ARG A 161 -8.22 0.43 -6.82
CA ARG A 161 -8.89 1.74 -6.72
C ARG A 161 -9.03 2.10 -5.26
N ILE A 162 -8.47 3.23 -4.86
CA ILE A 162 -8.62 3.78 -3.52
C ILE A 162 -9.75 4.80 -3.58
N CYS A 163 -10.80 4.54 -2.83
CA CYS A 163 -12.05 5.29 -2.89
C CYS A 163 -12.07 6.43 -1.89
N ARG A 164 -12.57 7.58 -2.35
CA ARG A 164 -12.75 8.78 -1.54
C ARG A 164 -14.07 9.44 -1.88
N GLU A 165 -14.53 10.32 -1.00
CA GLU A 165 -15.70 11.14 -1.31
C GLU A 165 -15.44 12.03 -2.54
N GLY A 166 -16.21 11.79 -3.61
CA GLY A 166 -16.20 12.57 -4.86
C GLY A 166 -15.07 12.26 -5.85
N ASP A 167 -14.07 11.44 -5.51
CA ASP A 167 -13.03 11.00 -6.45
C ASP A 167 -12.40 9.65 -6.09
N ARG A 168 -11.51 9.13 -6.93
CA ARG A 168 -10.69 7.95 -6.61
C ARG A 168 -9.25 8.10 -7.07
N ALA A 169 -8.36 7.35 -6.42
CA ALA A 169 -7.00 7.14 -6.89
C ALA A 169 -6.87 5.71 -7.45
N SER A 170 -6.48 5.57 -8.71
CA SER A 170 -6.32 4.28 -9.39
C SER A 170 -4.84 3.94 -9.54
N LEU A 171 -4.38 2.91 -8.85
CA LEU A 171 -3.07 2.32 -9.10
C LEU A 171 -3.12 1.44 -10.33
N PHE A 172 -2.11 1.58 -11.19
CA PHE A 172 -1.80 0.64 -12.24
C PHE A 172 -0.30 0.40 -12.30
N VAL A 173 0.09 -0.84 -12.04
CA VAL A 173 1.45 -1.36 -12.25
C VAL A 173 1.40 -2.37 -13.37
N SER A 174 2.32 -2.25 -14.33
CA SER A 174 2.51 -3.27 -15.35
C SER A 174 3.96 -3.66 -15.46
N TRP A 175 4.26 -4.93 -15.14
CA TRP A 175 5.58 -5.51 -15.26
C TRP A 175 5.54 -6.74 -16.18
N PRO A 176 5.77 -6.55 -17.49
CA PRO A 176 5.83 -7.67 -18.44
C PRO A 176 6.91 -8.70 -18.07
N PRO A 177 6.70 -9.99 -18.35
CA PRO A 177 7.71 -11.02 -18.07
C PRO A 177 8.97 -10.90 -18.94
N SER A 178 8.88 -10.18 -20.07
CA SER A 178 10.00 -9.96 -21.00
C SER A 178 10.89 -8.77 -20.64
N THR A 179 10.56 -8.00 -19.59
CA THR A 179 11.33 -6.81 -19.19
C THR A 179 11.86 -6.93 -17.77
N ASP A 180 13.05 -6.39 -17.54
CA ASP A 180 13.67 -6.45 -16.21
C ASP A 180 13.14 -5.40 -15.24
N LYS A 181 12.41 -4.40 -15.76
CA LYS A 181 11.71 -3.40 -14.96
C LYS A 181 10.23 -3.25 -15.34
N PRO A 182 9.39 -2.73 -14.44
CA PRO A 182 8.04 -2.32 -14.75
C PRO A 182 8.02 -1.29 -15.88
N LYS A 183 7.08 -1.45 -16.82
CA LYS A 183 6.84 -0.44 -17.86
C LYS A 183 6.05 0.74 -17.31
N ASN A 184 5.12 0.47 -16.40
CA ASN A 184 4.24 1.47 -15.82
C ASN A 184 4.15 1.28 -14.31
N ILE A 185 4.28 2.37 -13.57
CA ILE A 185 3.92 2.48 -12.15
C ILE A 185 3.21 3.84 -12.02
N ALA A 186 1.89 3.81 -12.03
CA ALA A 186 1.09 5.02 -12.11
C ALA A 186 -0.04 5.03 -11.09
N LEU A 187 -0.30 6.22 -10.53
CA LEU A 187 -1.39 6.45 -9.60
C LEU A 187 -2.27 7.59 -10.13
N GLY A 188 -3.22 7.23 -10.99
CA GLY A 188 -4.08 8.17 -11.70
C GLY A 188 -5.27 8.65 -10.86
N GLN A 189 -5.79 9.83 -11.16
CA GLN A 189 -7.10 10.27 -10.66
C GLN A 189 -8.23 9.66 -11.50
N GLY A 190 -9.37 9.35 -10.86
CA GLY A 190 -10.59 8.93 -11.54
C GLY A 190 -11.86 9.47 -10.86
N PRO A 191 -13.04 9.20 -11.44
CA PRO A 191 -14.32 9.50 -10.81
C PRO A 191 -14.48 8.69 -9.52
N GLU A 192 -15.48 9.03 -8.71
CA GLU A 192 -15.83 8.28 -7.51
C GLU A 192 -15.98 6.76 -7.77
N CYS A 193 -15.75 5.98 -6.73
CA CYS A 193 -15.97 4.54 -6.78
C CYS A 193 -17.45 4.23 -6.92
N ASP A 194 -17.78 3.37 -7.89
CA ASP A 194 -19.13 3.00 -8.28
C ASP A 194 -19.30 1.48 -8.39
N GLY A 195 -18.31 0.70 -7.94
CA GLY A 195 -18.26 -0.76 -8.09
C GLY A 195 -18.06 -1.26 -9.52
N SER A 196 -17.99 -0.38 -10.52
CA SER A 196 -17.88 -0.75 -11.94
C SER A 196 -16.56 -1.45 -12.25
N ASP A 197 -16.55 -2.26 -13.31
CA ASP A 197 -15.33 -2.95 -13.75
C ASP A 197 -14.23 -1.99 -14.24
N TRP A 198 -13.01 -2.50 -14.36
CA TRP A 198 -11.90 -1.76 -14.96
C TRP A 198 -12.26 -1.25 -16.36
N GLY A 199 -12.15 0.06 -16.59
CA GLY A 199 -12.45 0.66 -17.90
C GLY A 199 -13.89 1.11 -18.10
N ALA A 200 -14.85 0.60 -17.34
CA ALA A 200 -16.21 1.13 -17.33
C ALA A 200 -16.18 2.58 -16.81
N GLY A 201 -16.62 3.54 -17.63
CA GLY A 201 -16.67 4.97 -17.26
C GLY A 201 -15.60 5.86 -17.90
N TYR A 202 -14.45 5.34 -18.34
CA TYR A 202 -13.42 6.16 -19.00
C TYR A 202 -13.93 6.78 -20.32
N GLY A 203 -14.83 6.07 -21.03
CA GLY A 203 -15.42 6.55 -22.29
C GLY A 203 -16.51 7.63 -22.13
N LYS A 204 -17.15 7.76 -20.96
CA LYS A 204 -18.20 8.78 -20.74
C LYS A 204 -17.71 10.02 -20.02
N ALA A 205 -16.80 9.88 -19.05
CA ALA A 205 -16.27 11.01 -18.29
C ALA A 205 -15.14 11.77 -19.04
N GLY A 206 -14.38 11.09 -19.91
CA GLY A 206 -13.25 11.71 -20.64
C GLY A 206 -13.66 12.84 -21.58
N GLY A 207 -14.90 12.85 -22.06
CA GLY A 207 -15.42 13.93 -22.93
C GLY A 207 -15.90 15.18 -22.19
N GLN A 208 -16.23 15.09 -20.90
CA GLN A 208 -16.74 16.23 -20.11
C GLN A 208 -15.73 16.75 -19.08
N ALA A 209 -14.86 15.89 -18.53
CA ALA A 209 -13.88 16.30 -17.51
C ALA A 209 -12.72 17.16 -18.06
N MET A 210 -12.47 17.16 -19.38
CA MET A 210 -11.46 18.07 -19.98
C MET A 210 -11.95 19.51 -20.17
N LYS A 211 -13.25 19.79 -20.08
CA LYS A 211 -13.80 21.16 -20.25
C LYS A 211 -13.94 21.94 -18.94
N ALA A 212 -13.86 21.27 -17.79
CA ALA A 212 -13.85 21.92 -16.48
C ALA A 212 -12.84 21.18 -15.60
N GLY A 213 -11.55 21.44 -15.85
CA GLY A 213 -10.55 21.10 -14.84
C GLY A 213 -10.94 21.83 -13.55
N PRO A 214 -11.16 21.15 -12.41
CA PRO A 214 -11.28 21.85 -11.15
C PRO A 214 -10.00 22.67 -11.01
N ALA A 215 -10.14 23.98 -10.84
CA ALA A 215 -9.02 24.89 -10.62
C ALA A 215 -8.05 24.21 -9.66
N ALA A 216 -6.80 24.08 -10.08
CA ALA A 216 -5.74 23.56 -9.25
C ALA A 216 -5.64 24.48 -8.02
N GLY A 217 -6.33 24.13 -6.94
CA GLY A 217 -6.08 24.70 -5.63
C GLY A 217 -4.60 24.49 -5.34
N ALA A 218 -3.91 25.57 -4.95
CA ALA A 218 -2.45 25.64 -4.78
C ALA A 218 -1.93 24.78 -3.62
N ASP A 219 -2.75 23.89 -3.07
CA ASP A 219 -2.40 23.02 -1.97
C ASP A 219 -1.64 21.81 -2.53
N GLY A 220 -0.31 21.97 -2.60
CA GLY A 220 0.61 20.84 -2.72
C GLY A 220 0.32 19.79 -1.63
N PRO A 221 0.86 18.58 -1.74
CA PRO A 221 0.73 17.59 -0.68
C PRO A 221 1.25 18.21 0.62
N ASP A 222 0.36 18.31 1.62
CA ASP A 222 0.71 18.80 2.94
C ASP A 222 1.68 17.80 3.59
N LEU A 223 2.97 18.07 3.42
CA LEU A 223 4.05 17.27 4.00
C LEU A 223 3.95 17.25 5.53
N ALA A 224 3.37 18.30 6.14
CA ALA A 224 3.14 18.32 7.58
C ALA A 224 2.01 17.37 7.97
N ALA A 225 0.94 17.24 7.18
CA ALA A 225 -0.10 16.23 7.41
C ALA A 225 0.43 14.79 7.20
N LEU A 226 1.33 14.59 6.24
CA LEU A 226 2.01 13.30 6.03
C LEU A 226 2.87 12.93 7.23
N LYS A 227 3.72 13.87 7.68
CA LYS A 227 4.55 13.70 8.87
C LYS A 227 3.70 13.50 10.13
N ALA A 228 2.62 14.26 10.30
CA ALA A 228 1.72 14.12 11.44
C ALA A 228 1.00 12.77 11.45
N ALA A 229 0.69 12.20 10.29
CA ALA A 229 0.13 10.86 10.20
C ALA A 229 1.15 9.78 10.55
N ASP A 230 2.40 9.91 10.09
CA ASP A 230 3.50 9.01 10.49
C ASP A 230 3.80 9.14 12.01
N ASP A 231 3.83 10.36 12.55
CA ASP A 231 4.02 10.61 13.99
C ASP A 231 2.84 10.10 14.82
N ALA A 232 1.60 10.20 14.32
CA ALA A 232 0.40 9.65 14.96
C ALA A 232 0.40 8.12 14.95
N ALA A 233 0.80 7.50 13.84
CA ALA A 233 1.00 6.06 13.76
C ALA A 233 2.06 5.59 14.75
N ALA A 234 3.20 6.28 14.84
CA ALA A 234 4.25 6.01 15.83
C ALA A 234 3.75 6.18 17.28
N LYS A 235 2.83 7.13 17.53
CA LYS A 235 2.21 7.33 18.85
C LYS A 235 1.24 6.21 19.21
N GLU A 236 0.43 5.72 18.26
CA GLU A 236 -0.43 4.55 18.47
C GLU A 236 0.38 3.27 18.75
N CYS A 237 1.58 3.15 18.17
CA CYS A 237 2.51 2.07 18.49
C CYS A 237 2.97 2.11 19.95
N LYS A 238 3.28 3.30 20.49
CA LYS A 238 3.61 3.48 21.91
C LYS A 238 2.42 3.29 22.85
N GLY A 239 1.19 3.33 22.33
CA GLY A 239 -0.06 3.20 23.10
C GLY A 239 -0.53 1.76 23.33
N GLY A 240 0.22 0.75 22.89
CA GLY A 240 -0.13 -0.66 23.10
C GLY A 240 -1.12 -1.23 22.07
N ASN A 241 -1.35 -0.56 20.94
CA ASN A 241 -2.04 -1.18 19.81
C ASN A 241 -1.04 -2.12 19.11
N THR A 242 -1.02 -3.39 19.50
CA THR A 242 -0.05 -4.40 19.05
C THR A 242 -0.06 -4.60 17.54
N ASP A 243 -1.21 -4.46 16.89
CA ASP A 243 -1.34 -4.63 15.43
C ASP A 243 -0.71 -3.45 14.67
N ALA A 244 -0.88 -2.22 15.17
CA ALA A 244 -0.22 -1.04 14.62
C ALA A 244 1.30 -1.06 14.94
N CYS A 245 1.66 -1.45 16.15
CA CYS A 245 3.04 -1.53 16.60
C CYS A 245 3.86 -2.53 15.77
N TRP A 246 3.30 -3.73 15.52
CA TRP A 246 3.95 -4.74 14.68
C TRP A 246 4.28 -4.19 13.30
N PHE A 247 3.40 -3.34 12.78
CA PHE A 247 3.49 -2.80 11.43
C PHE A 247 4.51 -1.68 11.28
N TYR A 248 4.51 -0.72 12.21
CA TYR A 248 5.33 0.49 12.10
C TYR A 248 6.65 0.43 12.88
N CYS A 249 6.73 -0.39 13.92
CA CYS A 249 7.89 -0.46 14.81
C CYS A 249 8.60 -1.82 14.79
N GLY A 250 8.01 -2.84 14.15
CA GLY A 250 8.55 -4.20 14.10
C GLY A 250 8.36 -4.97 15.41
N ALA A 251 8.28 -6.30 15.32
CA ALA A 251 7.93 -7.19 16.44
C ALA A 251 8.82 -7.03 17.69
N ALA A 252 10.09 -6.63 17.52
CA ALA A 252 11.03 -6.45 18.61
C ALA A 252 10.76 -5.20 19.47
N SER A 253 9.99 -4.23 18.95
CA SER A 253 9.73 -2.93 19.59
C SER A 253 8.39 -2.87 20.31
N CYS A 254 7.65 -3.98 20.33
CA CYS A 254 6.25 -4.04 20.78
C CYS A 254 6.04 -4.86 22.06
N ASN A 255 7.11 -5.06 22.84
CA ASN A 255 7.07 -5.64 24.18
C ASN A 255 7.16 -4.56 25.26
#